data_AF-A0A8B2HQY3-F1
#
_entry.id   AF-A0A8B2HQY3-F1
#
_cell.length_a   1.000
_cell.length_b   1.000
_cell.length_c   1.000
_cell.angle_alpha   90.00
_cell.angle_beta   90.00
_cell.angle_gamma   90.00
#
_symmetry.space_group_name_H-M   'P 1'
#
loop_
_entity.id
_entity.type
_entity.pdbx_description
1 polymer ?
#
loop_
_entity_poly.entity_id
_entity_poly.type
_entity_poly.pdbx_seq_one_letter_code
_entity_poly.pdbx_strand_id
1 'polypeptide(L)'
;MKTLTLFTIFVLIFGTTSPLLVNDAHAQNDPSILLRIAKQADKQIENQLQRVYGDSVPQNIQSLYDQGHLAVISLEDSLNDNNITQAKKDFLSAMKIFQQISRIISEPSTEAKVTTRDTADRDLTSELNRLHKYFQNLEAISKRYDTGINFDQIYELFEKGREQIRNGDNEGAKNTIGELKLLLNDIQKNIREHASNSATKRIKQFLEKQLDKIESFLDKAEPSENTRTAYDLIVKIQLSLSEDNLSDAKSSFSELIKLVKVIQKANR
;
A
#
# COMPACT_ATOMS: atom_id res chain seq x y z
N MET A 1 -16.88 -28.01 20.09
CA MET A 1 -16.28 -26.81 20.73
C MET A 1 -14.79 -26.78 20.39
N LYS A 2 -14.32 -25.78 19.64
CA LYS A 2 -12.94 -25.26 19.53
C LYS A 2 -12.77 -24.47 18.22
N THR A 3 -13.25 -23.23 18.20
CA THR A 3 -12.89 -22.21 17.20
C THR A 3 -13.14 -20.83 17.82
N LEU A 4 -12.55 -20.57 18.99
CA LEU A 4 -12.62 -19.28 19.66
C LEU A 4 -11.21 -18.87 20.07
N THR A 5 -10.32 -18.65 19.09
CA THR A 5 -8.93 -18.25 19.38
C THR A 5 -8.32 -17.37 18.30
N LEU A 6 -9.14 -16.65 17.50
CA LEU A 6 -8.62 -15.69 16.53
C LEU A 6 -9.16 -14.25 16.67
N PHE A 7 -9.90 -13.96 17.75
CA PHE A 7 -10.34 -12.60 18.08
C PHE A 7 -9.33 -11.80 18.93
N THR A 8 -8.23 -12.42 19.37
CA THR A 8 -7.34 -11.84 20.39
C THR A 8 -6.22 -10.96 19.84
N ILE A 9 -5.93 -10.97 18.53
CA ILE A 9 -4.77 -10.23 17.99
C ILE A 9 -5.11 -8.77 17.63
N PHE A 10 -6.39 -8.41 17.51
CA PHE A 10 -6.80 -7.02 17.25
C PHE A 10 -7.19 -6.22 18.52
N VAL A 11 -7.47 -6.90 19.65
CA VAL A 11 -7.89 -6.22 20.88
C VAL A 11 -6.72 -5.64 21.68
N LEU A 12 -5.46 -6.01 21.39
CA LEU A 12 -4.34 -5.53 22.21
C LEU A 12 -3.70 -4.20 21.77
N ILE A 13 -4.11 -3.59 20.65
CA ILE A 13 -3.50 -2.32 20.18
C ILE A 13 -4.51 -1.18 19.96
N PHE A 14 -5.82 -1.45 19.86
CA PHE A 14 -6.82 -0.38 19.69
C PHE A 14 -8.03 -0.46 20.63
N GLY A 15 -7.96 -1.34 21.64
CA GLY A 15 -9.05 -1.63 22.57
C GLY A 15 -8.91 -1.03 23.97
N THR A 16 -8.35 0.18 24.12
CA THR A 16 -8.62 1.00 25.31
C THR A 16 -8.87 2.43 24.89
N THR A 17 -10.06 2.91 25.23
CA THR A 17 -10.37 4.34 25.32
C THR A 17 -9.31 5.00 26.17
N SER A 18 -8.45 5.80 25.57
CA SER A 18 -7.64 6.80 26.27
C SER A 18 -7.51 8.01 25.35
N PRO A 19 -7.85 9.22 25.82
CA PRO A 19 -7.58 10.43 25.07
C PRO A 19 -6.07 10.47 24.81
N LEU A 20 -5.69 10.97 23.63
CA LEU A 20 -4.31 11.31 23.31
C LEU A 20 -3.74 12.22 24.41
N LEU A 21 -3.11 11.63 25.42
CA LEU A 21 -2.22 12.35 26.30
C LEU A 21 -0.82 12.13 25.76
N VAL A 22 -0.36 13.21 25.14
CA VAL A 22 1.03 13.59 25.01
C VAL A 22 1.72 13.27 26.34
N ASN A 23 2.56 12.24 26.35
CA ASN A 23 3.57 12.11 27.38
C ASN A 23 4.80 11.50 26.73
N ASP A 24 5.93 12.18 26.90
CA ASP A 24 7.24 11.88 26.36
C ASP A 24 7.81 10.57 26.94
N ALA A 25 7.19 9.46 26.59
CA ALA A 25 7.82 8.15 26.69
C ALA A 25 8.69 8.00 25.45
N HIS A 26 10.01 7.98 25.65
CA HIS A 26 11.04 7.67 24.66
C HIS A 26 10.85 6.27 24.04
N ALA A 27 9.76 6.07 23.30
CA ALA A 27 9.54 4.93 22.43
C ALA A 27 10.48 5.10 21.24
N GLN A 28 11.45 4.19 21.13
CA GLN A 28 12.31 3.92 19.96
C GLN A 28 12.11 4.89 18.79
N ASN A 29 13.03 5.85 18.67
CA ASN A 29 13.08 6.91 17.64
C ASN A 29 13.34 6.37 16.21
N ASP A 30 12.86 5.18 15.86
CA ASP A 30 12.97 4.65 14.49
C ASP A 30 11.60 4.72 13.79
N PRO A 31 11.40 5.72 12.92
CA PRO A 31 10.21 5.86 12.08
C PRO A 31 9.88 4.61 11.23
N SER A 32 10.84 3.69 11.04
CA SER A 32 10.63 2.42 10.34
C SER A 32 9.59 1.50 11.00
N ILE A 33 9.32 1.68 12.31
CA ILE A 33 8.29 0.90 13.01
C ILE A 33 6.88 1.17 12.45
N LEU A 34 6.61 2.40 12.00
CA LEU A 34 5.33 2.77 11.38
C LEU A 34 5.11 1.97 10.10
N LEU A 35 6.15 1.84 9.27
CA LEU A 35 6.09 1.08 8.03
C LEU A 35 5.83 -0.41 8.29
N ARG A 36 6.49 -0.97 9.31
CA ARG A 36 6.30 -2.38 9.68
C ARG A 36 4.86 -2.65 10.11
N ILE A 37 4.29 -1.79 10.97
CA ILE A 37 2.89 -1.89 11.40
C ILE A 37 1.96 -1.78 10.19
N ALA A 38 2.21 -0.81 9.32
CA ALA A 38 1.38 -0.56 8.15
C ALA A 38 1.36 -1.73 7.15
N LYS A 39 2.52 -2.29 6.82
CA LYS A 39 2.64 -3.49 5.96
C LYS A 39 1.96 -4.72 6.55
N GLN A 40 2.02 -4.87 7.87
CA GLN A 40 1.35 -5.99 8.55
C GLN A 40 -0.18 -5.83 8.52
N ALA A 41 -0.68 -4.62 8.78
CA ALA A 41 -2.10 -4.32 8.71
C ALA A 41 -2.64 -4.51 7.29
N ASP A 42 -1.92 -4.02 6.28
CA ASP A 42 -2.25 -4.18 4.86
C ASP A 42 -2.46 -5.66 4.48
N LYS A 43 -1.46 -6.50 4.77
CA LYS A 43 -1.54 -7.95 4.57
C LYS A 43 -2.68 -8.60 5.36
N GLN A 44 -2.98 -8.09 6.57
CA GLN A 44 -4.07 -8.62 7.37
C GLN A 44 -5.44 -8.29 6.77
N ILE A 45 -5.62 -7.08 6.25
CA ILE A 45 -6.85 -6.70 5.53
C ILE A 45 -6.99 -7.56 4.27
N GLU A 46 -5.93 -7.74 3.48
CA GLU A 46 -5.94 -8.62 2.30
C GLU A 46 -6.46 -10.02 2.64
N ASN A 47 -5.91 -10.62 3.71
CA ASN A 47 -6.36 -11.94 4.18
C ASN A 47 -7.81 -11.94 4.69
N GLN A 48 -8.26 -10.86 5.34
CA GLN A 48 -9.65 -10.74 5.79
C GLN A 48 -10.61 -10.66 4.61
N LEU A 49 -10.26 -9.89 3.57
CA LEU A 49 -11.04 -9.77 2.35
C LEU A 49 -11.14 -11.12 1.62
N GLN A 50 -10.01 -11.81 1.42
CA GLN A 50 -10.01 -13.14 0.80
C GLN A 50 -10.87 -14.13 1.59
N ARG A 51 -10.80 -14.07 2.93
CA ARG A 51 -11.58 -14.98 3.79
C ARG A 51 -13.09 -14.74 3.70
N VAL A 52 -13.52 -13.49 3.56
CA VAL A 52 -14.93 -13.10 3.63
C VAL A 52 -15.59 -13.13 2.26
N TYR A 53 -14.88 -12.67 1.22
CA TYR A 53 -15.44 -12.48 -0.12
C TYR A 53 -14.77 -13.37 -1.19
N GLY A 54 -13.65 -14.04 -0.87
CA GLY A 54 -12.87 -14.76 -1.87
C GLY A 54 -12.46 -13.84 -3.02
N ASP A 55 -12.69 -14.30 -4.24
CA ASP A 55 -12.34 -13.57 -5.46
C ASP A 55 -13.40 -12.51 -5.85
N SER A 56 -14.44 -12.32 -5.03
CA SER A 56 -15.58 -11.44 -5.31
C SER A 56 -15.73 -10.31 -4.27
N VAL A 57 -14.62 -9.64 -3.94
CA VAL A 57 -14.64 -8.47 -3.03
C VAL A 57 -15.51 -7.37 -3.62
N PRO A 58 -16.49 -6.82 -2.86
CA PRO A 58 -17.29 -5.69 -3.32
C PRO A 58 -16.41 -4.51 -3.72
N GLN A 59 -16.68 -3.92 -4.88
CA GLN A 59 -15.81 -2.90 -5.49
C GLN A 59 -15.56 -1.69 -4.58
N ASN A 60 -16.53 -1.28 -3.76
CA ASN A 60 -16.34 -0.19 -2.80
C ASN A 60 -15.36 -0.54 -1.67
N ILE A 61 -15.27 -1.82 -1.30
CA ILE A 61 -14.30 -2.31 -0.30
C ILE A 61 -12.93 -2.48 -0.96
N GLN A 62 -12.90 -3.00 -2.19
CA GLN A 62 -11.66 -3.10 -2.97
C GLN A 62 -11.00 -1.73 -3.14
N SER A 63 -11.76 -0.71 -3.54
CA SER A 63 -11.26 0.66 -3.68
C SER A 63 -10.69 1.23 -2.38
N LEU A 64 -11.30 0.94 -1.22
CA LEU A 64 -10.75 1.35 0.07
C LEU A 64 -9.43 0.62 0.34
N TYR A 65 -9.38 -0.69 0.09
CA TYR A 65 -8.15 -1.45 0.28
C TYR A 65 -7.00 -0.89 -0.57
N ASP A 66 -7.24 -0.58 -1.83
CA ASP A 66 -6.21 -0.01 -2.71
C ASP A 66 -5.71 1.34 -2.20
N GLN A 67 -6.61 2.22 -1.74
CA GLN A 67 -6.23 3.50 -1.14
C GLN A 67 -5.35 3.31 0.10
N GLY A 68 -5.70 2.34 0.95
CA GLY A 68 -4.91 1.98 2.12
C GLY A 68 -3.53 1.46 1.75
N HIS A 69 -3.46 0.53 0.79
CA HIS A 69 -2.22 -0.04 0.25
C HIS A 69 -1.30 1.05 -0.31
N LEU A 70 -1.84 1.97 -1.10
CA LEU A 70 -1.07 3.08 -1.66
C LEU A 70 -0.57 4.07 -0.59
N ALA A 71 -1.33 4.26 0.49
CA ALA A 71 -0.85 5.05 1.62
C ALA A 71 0.31 4.35 2.35
N VAL A 72 0.37 3.02 2.38
CA VAL A 72 1.54 2.27 2.90
C VAL A 72 2.76 2.46 2.01
N ILE A 73 2.59 2.48 0.68
CA ILE A 73 3.67 2.77 -0.27
C ILE A 73 4.17 4.21 -0.08
N SER A 74 3.26 5.19 -0.02
CA SER A 74 3.61 6.60 0.24
C SER A 74 4.33 6.80 1.58
N LEU A 75 3.94 6.04 2.62
CA LEU A 75 4.65 6.01 3.89
C LEU A 75 6.10 5.54 3.72
N GLU A 76 6.33 4.46 2.96
CA GLU A 76 7.69 3.98 2.64
C GLU A 76 8.51 5.06 1.93
N ASP A 77 7.91 5.74 0.95
CA ASP A 77 8.55 6.84 0.21
C ASP A 77 8.95 8.00 1.14
N SER A 78 8.00 8.46 1.95
CA SER A 78 8.23 9.55 2.90
C SER A 78 9.34 9.23 3.90
N LEU A 79 9.47 7.97 4.31
CA LEU A 79 10.56 7.52 5.17
C LEU A 79 11.91 7.52 4.44
N ASN A 80 11.94 7.07 3.18
CA ASN A 80 13.15 7.08 2.35
C ASN A 80 13.67 8.51 2.11
N ASP A 81 12.76 9.47 1.96
CA ASP A 81 13.08 10.88 1.76
C ASP A 81 13.39 11.63 3.09
N ASN A 82 13.39 10.92 4.22
CA ASN A 82 13.47 11.49 5.58
C ASN A 82 12.37 12.53 5.89
N ASN A 83 11.25 12.49 5.17
CA ASN A 83 10.08 13.34 5.41
C ASN A 83 9.20 12.73 6.49
N ILE A 84 9.65 12.83 7.75
CA ILE A 84 8.97 12.22 8.91
C ILE A 84 7.55 12.77 9.10
N THR A 85 7.31 14.03 8.76
CA THR A 85 5.98 14.64 8.85
C THR A 85 5.00 13.99 7.88
N GLN A 86 5.40 13.79 6.63
CA GLN A 86 4.57 13.13 5.63
C GLN A 86 4.41 11.64 5.94
N ALA A 87 5.47 10.97 6.40
CA ALA A 87 5.40 9.58 6.83
C ALA A 87 4.33 9.37 7.92
N LYS A 88 4.29 10.22 8.95
CA LYS A 88 3.24 10.14 9.98
C LYS A 88 1.83 10.33 9.42
N LYS A 89 1.65 11.25 8.46
CA LYS A 89 0.35 11.47 7.79
C LYS A 89 -0.07 10.25 6.97
N ASP A 90 0.85 9.70 6.19
CA ASP A 90 0.61 8.53 5.33
C ASP A 90 0.27 7.29 6.16
N PHE A 91 1.00 7.09 7.27
CA PHE A 91 0.68 6.06 8.26
C PHE A 91 -0.75 6.18 8.81
N LEU A 92 -1.12 7.37 9.30
CA LEU A 92 -2.46 7.60 9.85
C LEU A 92 -3.55 7.41 8.80
N SER A 93 -3.29 7.83 7.55
CA SER A 93 -4.20 7.62 6.42
C SER A 93 -4.45 6.14 6.17
N ALA A 94 -3.38 5.34 6.05
CA ALA A 94 -3.48 3.89 5.86
C ALA A 94 -4.26 3.23 7.01
N MET A 95 -3.92 3.55 8.27
CA MET A 95 -4.55 2.93 9.43
C MET A 95 -6.04 3.25 9.54
N LYS A 96 -6.44 4.48 9.22
CA LYS A 96 -7.85 4.89 9.21
C LYS A 96 -8.65 4.11 8.17
N ILE A 97 -8.10 3.93 6.98
CA ILE A 97 -8.74 3.18 5.89
C ILE A 97 -8.86 1.70 6.27
N PHE A 98 -7.79 1.08 6.75
CA PHE A 98 -7.83 -0.33 7.18
C PHE A 98 -8.82 -0.55 8.33
N GLN A 99 -8.89 0.37 9.30
CA GLN A 99 -9.89 0.32 10.35
C GLN A 99 -11.33 0.39 9.78
N GLN A 100 -11.57 1.24 8.78
CA GLN A 100 -12.87 1.33 8.12
C GLN A 100 -13.25 0.02 7.44
N ILE A 101 -12.31 -0.61 6.72
CA ILE A 101 -12.53 -1.91 6.08
C ILE A 101 -12.85 -2.99 7.12
N SER A 102 -12.07 -3.08 8.21
CA SER A 102 -12.34 -4.03 9.28
C SER A 102 -13.72 -3.84 9.91
N ARG A 103 -14.22 -2.61 10.04
CA ARG A 103 -15.58 -2.34 10.52
C ARG A 103 -16.64 -2.84 9.55
N ILE A 104 -16.50 -2.51 8.26
CA ILE A 104 -17.41 -2.99 7.20
C ILE A 104 -17.51 -4.51 7.20
N ILE A 105 -16.38 -5.20 7.36
CA ILE A 105 -16.32 -6.67 7.42
C ILE A 105 -16.98 -7.22 8.69
N SER A 106 -16.89 -6.49 9.81
CA SER A 106 -17.37 -6.94 11.12
C SER A 106 -18.86 -6.66 11.36
N GLU A 107 -19.48 -5.77 10.57
CA GLU A 107 -20.90 -5.47 10.67
C GLU A 107 -21.75 -6.51 9.91
N PRO A 108 -22.77 -7.13 10.53
CA PRO A 108 -23.68 -8.02 9.83
C PRO A 108 -24.51 -7.21 8.83
N SER A 109 -24.44 -7.56 7.55
CA SER A 109 -25.22 -6.93 6.49
C SER A 109 -26.71 -7.21 6.70
N THR A 110 -27.48 -6.23 7.19
CA THR A 110 -28.94 -6.26 7.10
C THR A 110 -29.34 -6.03 5.65
N GLU A 111 -29.65 -7.11 4.94
CA GLU A 111 -30.25 -7.06 3.61
C GLU A 111 -31.63 -6.39 3.70
N ALA A 112 -31.70 -5.13 3.28
CA ALA A 112 -32.96 -4.43 3.10
C ALA A 112 -33.61 -4.88 1.79
N LYS A 113 -34.66 -5.70 1.90
CA LYS A 113 -35.65 -5.94 0.84
C LYS A 113 -36.23 -4.59 0.37
N VAL A 114 -36.00 -4.21 -0.89
CA VAL A 114 -36.76 -3.14 -1.53
C VAL A 114 -37.28 -3.58 -2.90
N THR A 115 -38.56 -3.30 -3.06
CA THR A 115 -39.51 -3.71 -4.08
C THR A 115 -39.09 -3.29 -5.50
N THR A 116 -39.30 -4.21 -6.44
CA THR A 116 -38.97 -4.10 -7.86
C THR A 116 -40.05 -3.33 -8.62
N ARG A 117 -39.70 -2.17 -9.19
CA ARG A 117 -40.04 -1.74 -10.57
C ARG A 117 -39.69 -0.28 -10.92
N ASP A 118 -39.48 0.60 -9.93
CA ASP A 118 -38.97 1.99 -10.15
C ASP A 118 -37.49 2.17 -9.73
N THR A 119 -36.83 1.08 -9.36
CA THR A 119 -35.49 1.07 -8.76
C THR A 119 -34.36 0.89 -9.76
N ALA A 120 -34.59 0.24 -10.90
CA ALA A 120 -33.51 -0.14 -11.83
C ALA A 120 -32.77 1.06 -12.45
N ASP A 121 -33.49 2.12 -12.82
CA ASP A 121 -32.90 3.30 -13.47
C ASP A 121 -32.14 4.20 -12.46
N ARG A 122 -32.67 4.27 -11.24
CA ARG A 122 -31.97 4.85 -10.08
C ARG A 122 -30.73 4.05 -9.68
N ASP A 123 -30.75 2.73 -9.86
CA ASP A 123 -29.64 1.84 -9.56
C ASP A 123 -28.50 2.02 -10.57
N LEU A 124 -28.80 2.05 -11.89
CA LEU A 124 -27.79 2.27 -12.94
C LEU A 124 -27.11 3.64 -12.84
N THR A 125 -27.88 4.70 -12.59
CA THR A 125 -27.32 6.04 -12.38
C THR A 125 -26.42 6.10 -11.14
N SER A 126 -26.86 5.48 -10.05
CA SER A 126 -26.09 5.41 -8.80
C SER A 126 -24.79 4.61 -9.00
N GLU A 127 -24.87 3.47 -9.67
CA GLU A 127 -23.74 2.60 -9.99
C GLU A 127 -22.71 3.32 -10.87
N LEU A 128 -23.14 3.97 -11.95
CA LEU A 128 -22.27 4.74 -12.83
C LEU A 128 -21.57 5.88 -12.07
N ASN A 129 -22.28 6.57 -11.18
CA ASN A 129 -21.69 7.63 -10.34
C ASN A 129 -20.66 7.09 -9.34
N ARG A 130 -20.88 5.89 -8.77
CA ARG A 130 -19.90 5.23 -7.90
C ARG A 130 -18.65 4.85 -8.68
N LEU A 131 -18.80 4.30 -9.89
CA LEU A 131 -17.69 4.00 -10.79
C LEU A 131 -16.92 5.27 -11.17
N HIS A 132 -17.61 6.38 -11.44
CA HIS A 132 -16.95 7.64 -11.78
C HIS A 132 -16.07 8.16 -10.64
N LYS A 133 -16.56 8.12 -9.39
CA LYS A 133 -15.74 8.46 -8.22
C LYS A 133 -14.53 7.53 -8.05
N TYR A 134 -14.70 6.24 -8.32
CA TYR A 134 -13.61 5.29 -8.28
C TYR A 134 -12.55 5.59 -9.35
N PHE A 135 -12.99 5.83 -10.59
CA PHE A 135 -12.13 6.27 -11.69
C PHE A 135 -11.34 7.54 -11.34
N GLN A 136 -11.98 8.58 -10.80
CA GLN A 136 -11.29 9.82 -10.40
C GLN A 136 -10.16 9.56 -9.39
N ASN A 137 -10.36 8.61 -8.47
CA ASN A 137 -9.30 8.21 -7.55
C ASN A 137 -8.16 7.51 -8.29
N LEU A 138 -8.46 6.52 -9.15
CA LEU A 138 -7.44 5.81 -9.93
C LEU A 138 -6.67 6.76 -10.86
N GLU A 139 -7.33 7.73 -11.48
CA GLU A 139 -6.69 8.74 -12.32
C GLU A 139 -5.74 9.62 -11.50
N ALA A 140 -6.18 10.09 -10.33
CA ALA A 140 -5.32 10.88 -9.44
C ALA A 140 -4.10 10.08 -8.95
N ILE A 141 -4.28 8.78 -8.69
CA ILE A 141 -3.19 7.88 -8.31
C ILE A 141 -2.24 7.65 -9.48
N SER A 142 -2.76 7.31 -10.65
CA SER A 142 -1.99 7.13 -11.89
C SER A 142 -1.09 8.33 -12.18
N LYS A 143 -1.62 9.55 -12.08
CA LYS A 143 -0.85 10.80 -12.23
C LYS A 143 0.26 10.95 -11.18
N ARG A 144 0.02 10.53 -9.93
CA ARG A 144 1.05 10.58 -8.87
C ARG A 144 2.19 9.61 -9.10
N TYR A 145 1.89 8.44 -9.66
CA TYR A 145 2.89 7.40 -9.94
C TYR A 145 3.42 7.44 -11.38
N ASP A 146 3.02 8.46 -12.16
CA ASP A 146 3.42 8.68 -13.55
C ASP A 146 3.31 7.41 -14.42
N THR A 147 2.18 6.72 -14.32
CA THR A 147 2.03 5.39 -14.97
C THR A 147 1.82 5.47 -16.48
N GLY A 148 1.63 6.66 -17.05
CA GLY A 148 1.45 6.87 -18.49
C GLY A 148 0.15 6.31 -19.07
N ILE A 149 -0.82 5.93 -18.22
CA ILE A 149 -2.11 5.36 -18.65
C ILE A 149 -2.94 6.43 -19.38
N ASN A 150 -3.46 6.09 -20.57
CA ASN A 150 -4.45 6.91 -21.27
C ASN A 150 -5.86 6.59 -20.75
N PHE A 151 -6.63 7.64 -20.42
CA PHE A 151 -7.99 7.54 -19.90
C PHE A 151 -9.10 7.92 -20.88
N ASP A 152 -8.77 8.30 -22.13
CA ASP A 152 -9.73 8.78 -23.13
C ASP A 152 -10.91 7.80 -23.32
N GLN A 153 -10.61 6.51 -23.50
CA GLN A 153 -11.64 5.46 -23.65
C GLN A 153 -12.56 5.36 -22.43
N ILE A 154 -12.05 5.60 -21.22
CA ILE A 154 -12.89 5.58 -20.01
C ILE A 154 -13.82 6.79 -19.96
N TYR A 155 -13.33 7.97 -20.34
CA TYR A 155 -14.17 9.15 -20.47
C TYR A 155 -15.30 8.93 -21.49
N GLU A 156 -14.99 8.36 -22.65
CA GLU A 156 -15.99 8.01 -23.68
C GLU A 156 -17.04 7.02 -23.17
N LEU A 157 -16.62 5.97 -22.44
CA LEU A 157 -17.55 4.99 -21.87
C LEU A 157 -18.46 5.61 -20.79
N PHE A 158 -17.95 6.55 -19.99
CA PHE A 158 -18.78 7.28 -19.03
C PHE A 158 -19.84 8.15 -19.70
N GLU A 159 -19.50 8.83 -20.81
CA GLU A 159 -20.48 9.59 -21.58
C GLU A 159 -21.52 8.67 -22.22
N LYS A 160 -21.07 7.59 -22.87
CA LYS A 160 -21.95 6.59 -23.48
C LYS A 160 -22.94 6.01 -22.45
N GLY A 161 -22.47 5.65 -21.26
CA GLY A 161 -23.31 5.13 -20.19
C GLY A 161 -24.35 6.14 -19.71
N ARG A 162 -23.99 7.42 -19.59
CA ARG A 162 -24.93 8.50 -19.25
C ARG A 162 -26.01 8.67 -20.31
N GLU A 163 -25.63 8.64 -21.59
CA GLU A 163 -26.57 8.77 -22.70
C GLU A 163 -27.55 7.59 -22.76
N GLN A 164 -27.06 6.36 -22.59
CA GLN A 164 -27.89 5.15 -22.59
C GLN A 164 -28.94 5.18 -21.48
N ILE A 165 -28.53 5.55 -20.25
CA ILE A 165 -29.46 5.74 -19.12
C ILE A 165 -30.51 6.82 -19.46
N ARG A 166 -30.08 7.98 -19.95
CA ARG A 166 -31.00 9.07 -20.31
C ARG A 166 -32.02 8.66 -21.38
N ASN A 167 -31.61 7.80 -22.30
CA ASN A 167 -32.45 7.31 -23.40
C ASN A 167 -33.29 6.07 -23.01
N GLY A 168 -33.16 5.55 -21.79
CA GLY A 168 -33.83 4.33 -21.32
C GLY A 168 -33.28 3.02 -21.88
N ASP A 169 -32.09 3.05 -22.51
CA ASP A 169 -31.37 1.86 -22.99
C ASP A 169 -30.68 1.15 -21.81
N ASN A 170 -31.49 0.44 -21.02
CA ASN A 170 -31.03 -0.25 -19.81
C ASN A 170 -30.05 -1.40 -20.09
N GLU A 171 -30.19 -2.10 -21.22
CA GLU A 171 -29.31 -3.21 -21.58
C GLU A 171 -27.95 -2.68 -22.04
N GLY A 172 -27.95 -1.65 -22.90
CA GLY A 172 -26.73 -0.97 -23.30
C GLY A 172 -26.00 -0.34 -22.12
N ALA A 173 -26.72 0.32 -21.21
CA ALA A 173 -26.13 0.90 -20.00
C ALA A 173 -25.46 -0.16 -19.11
N LYS A 174 -26.10 -1.32 -18.91
CA LYS A 174 -25.52 -2.44 -18.14
C LYS A 174 -24.24 -2.97 -18.77
N ASN A 175 -24.22 -3.11 -20.10
CA ASN A 175 -23.04 -3.58 -20.82
C ASN A 175 -21.88 -2.58 -20.70
N THR A 176 -22.15 -1.28 -20.89
CA THR A 176 -21.16 -0.21 -20.72
C THR A 176 -20.62 -0.15 -19.28
N ILE A 177 -21.48 -0.30 -18.26
CA ILE A 177 -21.06 -0.39 -16.86
C ILE A 177 -20.17 -1.61 -16.61
N GLY A 178 -20.49 -2.76 -17.22
CA GLY A 178 -19.66 -3.96 -17.16
C GLY A 178 -18.27 -3.75 -17.76
N GLU A 179 -18.19 -3.11 -18.93
CA GLU A 179 -16.92 -2.77 -19.59
C GLU A 179 -16.08 -1.81 -18.75
N LEU A 180 -16.70 -0.76 -18.19
CA LEU A 180 -16.05 0.15 -17.25
C LEU A 180 -15.43 -0.59 -16.06
N LYS A 181 -16.14 -1.56 -15.47
CA LYS A 181 -15.60 -2.33 -14.34
C LYS A 181 -14.36 -3.13 -14.72
N LEU A 182 -14.35 -3.77 -15.88
CA LEU A 182 -13.20 -4.54 -16.37
C LEU A 182 -11.99 -3.63 -16.59
N LEU A 183 -12.16 -2.52 -17.31
CA LEU A 183 -11.09 -1.56 -17.58
C LEU A 183 -10.55 -0.91 -16.30
N LEU A 184 -11.43 -0.55 -15.35
CA LEU A 184 -11.00 0.05 -14.08
C LEU A 184 -10.22 -0.96 -13.21
N ASN A 185 -10.58 -2.25 -13.25
CA ASN A 185 -9.81 -3.30 -12.58
C ASN A 185 -8.42 -3.48 -13.22
N ASP A 186 -8.32 -3.44 -14.55
CA ASP A 186 -7.03 -3.55 -15.24
C ASP A 186 -6.14 -2.34 -14.94
N ILE A 187 -6.70 -1.13 -14.91
CA ILE A 187 -5.98 0.09 -14.51
C ILE A 187 -5.49 -0.01 -13.07
N GLN A 188 -6.35 -0.45 -12.15
CA GLN A 188 -5.99 -0.65 -10.75
C GLN A 188 -4.83 -1.64 -10.62
N LYS A 189 -4.88 -2.77 -11.35
CA LYS A 189 -3.79 -3.76 -11.38
C LYS A 189 -2.49 -3.15 -11.90
N ASN A 190 -2.55 -2.45 -13.04
CA ASN A 190 -1.38 -1.77 -13.61
C ASN A 190 -0.78 -0.74 -12.64
N ILE A 191 -1.61 0.04 -11.95
CA ILE A 191 -1.18 0.99 -10.92
C ILE A 191 -0.47 0.25 -9.78
N ARG A 192 -1.03 -0.87 -9.29
CA ARG A 192 -0.43 -1.67 -8.20
C ARG A 192 0.92 -2.23 -8.60
N GLU A 193 1.03 -2.76 -9.82
CA GLU A 193 2.27 -3.30 -10.37
C GLU A 193 3.33 -2.19 -10.54
N HIS A 194 2.95 -1.04 -11.11
CA HIS A 194 3.84 0.12 -11.24
C HIS A 194 4.30 0.65 -9.88
N ALA A 195 3.41 0.76 -8.91
CA ALA A 195 3.74 1.23 -7.56
C ALA A 195 4.70 0.26 -6.85
N SER A 196 4.49 -1.05 -6.99
CA SER A 196 5.39 -2.10 -6.47
C SER A 196 6.78 -2.07 -7.12
N ASN A 197 6.84 -1.94 -8.44
CA ASN A 197 8.09 -1.83 -9.18
C ASN A 197 8.84 -0.54 -8.84
N SER A 198 8.11 0.57 -8.69
CA SER A 198 8.67 1.85 -8.27
C SER A 198 9.23 1.78 -6.85
N ALA A 199 8.53 1.13 -5.91
CA ALA A 199 9.04 0.87 -4.57
C ALA A 199 10.32 0.04 -4.59
N THR A 200 10.39 -1.00 -5.43
CA THR A 200 11.59 -1.81 -5.62
C THR A 200 12.78 -0.98 -6.11
N LYS A 201 12.57 -0.16 -7.16
CA LYS A 201 13.59 0.76 -7.69
C LYS A 201 14.10 1.73 -6.62
N ARG A 202 13.19 2.30 -5.81
CA ARG A 202 13.54 3.24 -4.73
C ARG A 202 14.35 2.57 -3.63
N ILE A 203 14.04 1.33 -3.25
CA ILE A 203 14.83 0.59 -2.26
C ILE A 203 16.24 0.33 -2.79
N LYS A 204 16.42 0.03 -4.09
CA LYS A 204 17.75 -0.10 -4.69
C LYS A 204 18.56 1.20 -4.55
N GLN A 205 17.96 2.33 -4.96
CA GLN A 205 18.59 3.64 -4.85
C GLN A 205 18.96 4.02 -3.42
N PHE A 206 18.10 3.69 -2.44
CA PHE A 206 18.40 3.88 -1.04
C PHE A 206 19.61 3.06 -0.61
N LEU A 207 19.64 1.76 -0.94
CA LEU A 207 20.75 0.88 -0.57
C LEU A 207 22.05 1.36 -1.19
N GLU A 208 22.07 1.68 -2.49
CA GLU A 208 23.23 2.26 -3.20
C GLU A 208 23.78 3.49 -2.46
N LYS A 209 22.91 4.48 -2.17
CA LYS A 209 23.31 5.70 -1.45
C LYS A 209 23.86 5.43 -0.05
N GLN A 210 23.41 4.38 0.62
CA GLN A 210 23.91 4.01 1.95
C GLN A 210 25.23 3.25 1.85
N LEU A 211 25.43 2.43 0.82
CA LEU A 211 26.71 1.79 0.54
C LEU A 211 27.79 2.85 0.29
N ASP A 212 27.52 3.89 -0.52
CA ASP A 212 28.48 4.99 -0.77
C ASP A 212 28.97 5.65 0.53
N LYS A 213 28.05 5.89 1.48
CA LYS A 213 28.40 6.47 2.78
C LYS A 213 29.22 5.52 3.64
N ILE A 214 28.89 4.22 3.60
CA ILE A 214 29.62 3.20 4.35
C ILE A 214 31.01 3.03 3.77
N GLU A 215 31.17 2.93 2.45
CA GLU A 215 32.47 2.90 1.77
C GLU A 215 33.33 4.11 2.19
N SER A 216 32.79 5.33 2.11
CA SER A 216 33.53 6.53 2.53
C SER A 216 33.92 6.53 4.02
N PHE A 217 33.15 5.85 4.88
CA PHE A 217 33.51 5.63 6.27
C PHE A 217 34.62 4.59 6.42
N LEU A 218 34.54 3.48 5.70
CA LEU A 218 35.53 2.40 5.73
C LEU A 218 36.89 2.87 5.19
N ASP A 219 36.91 3.74 4.18
CA ASP A 219 38.13 4.33 3.61
C ASP A 219 38.95 5.12 4.65
N LYS A 220 38.29 5.60 5.71
CA LYS A 220 38.89 6.38 6.81
C LYS A 220 39.16 5.55 8.06
N ALA A 221 38.69 4.30 8.09
CA ALA A 221 38.85 3.41 9.23
C ALA A 221 40.19 2.67 9.17
N GLU A 222 40.69 2.24 10.32
CA GLU A 222 41.87 1.39 10.37
C GLU A 222 41.62 0.06 9.63
N PRO A 223 42.57 -0.39 8.78
CA PRO A 223 42.46 -1.67 8.09
C PRO A 223 42.38 -2.83 9.09
N SER A 224 41.35 -3.66 8.94
CA SER A 224 41.15 -4.84 9.77
C SER A 224 40.44 -5.94 8.99
N GLU A 225 40.39 -7.15 9.53
CA GLU A 225 39.60 -8.25 8.98
C GLU A 225 38.11 -7.88 8.86
N ASN A 226 37.59 -7.12 9.83
CA ASN A 226 36.23 -6.59 9.81
C ASN A 226 36.04 -5.58 8.66
N THR A 227 37.00 -4.68 8.43
CA THR A 227 36.96 -3.71 7.33
C THR A 227 36.96 -4.43 5.98
N ARG A 228 37.79 -5.48 5.82
CA ARG A 228 37.81 -6.32 4.62
C ARG A 228 36.47 -7.04 4.38
N THR A 229 35.93 -7.66 5.43
CA THR A 229 34.65 -8.37 5.39
C THR A 229 33.50 -7.40 5.06
N ALA A 230 33.59 -6.14 5.50
CA ALA A 230 32.61 -5.11 5.16
C ALA A 230 32.64 -4.76 3.65
N TYR A 231 33.83 -4.62 3.05
CA TYR A 231 33.93 -4.44 1.59
C TYR A 231 33.41 -5.65 0.81
N ASP A 232 33.69 -6.88 1.26
CA ASP A 232 33.15 -8.09 0.62
C ASP A 232 31.61 -8.12 0.66
N LEU A 233 31.01 -7.70 1.78
CA LEU A 233 29.56 -7.55 1.90
C LEU A 233 29.00 -6.46 0.99
N ILE A 234 29.71 -5.34 0.81
CA ILE A 234 29.29 -4.28 -0.11
C ILE A 234 29.24 -4.80 -1.55
N VAL A 235 30.28 -5.50 -2.01
CA VAL A 235 30.31 -6.12 -3.35
C VAL A 235 29.16 -7.11 -3.53
N LYS A 236 28.90 -7.95 -2.51
CA LYS A 236 27.77 -8.88 -2.53
C LYS A 236 26.42 -8.16 -2.66
N ILE A 237 26.22 -7.05 -1.95
CA ILE A 237 24.99 -6.26 -2.03
C ILE A 237 24.85 -5.64 -3.43
N GLN A 238 25.90 -5.04 -3.98
CA GLN A 238 25.90 -4.46 -5.33
C GLN A 238 25.57 -5.52 -6.40
N LEU A 239 26.11 -6.73 -6.27
CA LEU A 239 25.80 -7.85 -7.16
C LEU A 239 24.32 -8.24 -7.04
N SER A 240 23.82 -8.46 -5.82
CA SER A 240 22.41 -8.80 -5.60
C SER A 240 21.44 -7.73 -6.10
N LEU A 241 21.80 -6.44 -6.00
CA LEU A 241 21.01 -5.34 -6.55
C LEU A 241 20.98 -5.35 -8.09
N SER A 242 22.11 -5.69 -8.72
CA SER A 242 22.23 -5.81 -10.18
C SER A 242 21.42 -6.99 -10.75
N GLU A 243 21.29 -8.06 -9.97
CA GLU A 243 20.51 -9.26 -10.30
C GLU A 243 19.02 -9.17 -9.90
N ASP A 244 18.53 -7.99 -9.51
CA ASP A 244 17.15 -7.79 -9.01
C ASP A 244 16.80 -8.62 -7.74
N ASN A 245 17.80 -9.21 -7.07
CA ASN A 245 17.62 -10.01 -5.87
C ASN A 245 17.60 -9.13 -4.60
N LEU A 246 16.48 -8.43 -4.41
CA LEU A 246 16.33 -7.48 -3.30
C LEU A 246 16.33 -8.14 -1.91
N SER A 247 15.94 -9.42 -1.82
CA SER A 247 15.92 -10.15 -0.55
C SER A 247 17.35 -10.35 -0.02
N ASP A 248 18.24 -10.83 -0.88
CA ASP A 248 19.62 -11.11 -0.50
C ASP A 248 20.42 -9.82 -0.26
N ALA A 249 20.12 -8.77 -1.05
CA ALA A 249 20.66 -7.43 -0.83
C ALA A 249 20.30 -6.91 0.57
N LYS A 250 19.03 -7.01 0.99
CA LYS A 250 18.56 -6.57 2.31
C LYS A 250 19.19 -7.38 3.45
N SER A 251 19.29 -8.70 3.28
CA SER A 251 19.89 -9.59 4.28
C SER A 251 21.36 -9.23 4.50
N SER A 252 22.14 -9.14 3.42
CA SER A 252 23.56 -8.78 3.45
C SER A 252 23.79 -7.36 3.99
N PHE A 253 22.90 -6.41 3.66
CA PHE A 253 22.97 -5.05 4.21
C PHE A 253 22.75 -5.02 5.74
N SER A 254 21.86 -5.86 6.29
CA SER A 254 21.67 -5.98 7.73
C SER A 254 22.93 -6.48 8.45
N GLU A 255 23.66 -7.43 7.84
CA GLU A 255 24.95 -7.92 8.32
C GLU A 255 26.02 -6.82 8.25
N LEU A 256 26.10 -6.10 7.13
CA LEU A 256 27.01 -4.98 6.94
C LEU A 256 26.82 -3.91 8.02
N ILE A 257 25.59 -3.52 8.33
CA ILE A 257 25.30 -2.53 9.37
C ILE A 257 25.77 -2.98 10.76
N LYS A 258 25.65 -4.27 11.09
CA LYS A 258 26.18 -4.80 12.35
C LYS A 258 27.70 -4.71 12.40
N LEU A 259 28.36 -5.03 11.29
CA LEU A 259 29.82 -5.01 11.18
C LEU A 259 30.38 -3.59 11.23
N VAL A 260 29.75 -2.64 10.53
CA VAL A 260 30.10 -1.21 10.57
C VAL A 260 30.05 -0.67 12.00
N LYS A 261 29.06 -1.09 12.82
CA LYS A 261 29.00 -0.71 14.24
C LYS A 261 30.16 -1.26 15.07
N VAL A 262 30.70 -2.43 14.73
CA VAL A 262 31.89 -2.99 15.38
C VAL A 262 33.12 -2.17 15.01
N ILE A 263 33.30 -1.87 13.72
CA ILE A 263 34.42 -1.07 13.21
C ILE A 263 34.41 0.34 13.82
N GLN A 264 33.24 0.98 13.90
CA GLN A 264 33.08 2.30 14.53
C GLN A 264 33.49 2.32 16.01
N LYS A 265 33.29 1.23 16.74
CA LYS A 265 33.69 1.13 18.15
C LYS A 265 35.19 0.92 18.32
N ALA A 266 35.83 0.24 17.36
CA ALA A 266 37.27 -0.01 17.38
C ALA A 266 38.10 1.23 16.98
N ASN A 267 37.51 2.17 16.23
CA ASN A 267 38.16 3.40 15.76
C ASN A 267 37.84 4.64 16.64
N ARG A 268 37.46 4.43 17.90
CA ARG A 268 37.25 5.48 18.92
C ARG A 268 38.35 5.43 19.95
#